data_AF-A0AAX4PH64-F1
#
_entry.id   AF-A0AAX4PH64-F1
#
_cell.length_a   1.000
_cell.length_b   1.000
_cell.length_c   1.000
_cell.angle_alpha   90.00
_cell.angle_beta   90.00
_cell.angle_gamma   90.00
#
_symmetry.space_group_name_H-M   'P 1'
#
loop_
_entity.id
_entity.type
_entity.pdbx_description
1 polymer ?
#
loop_
_entity_poly.entity_id
_entity_poly.type
_entity_poly.pdbx_seq_one_letter_code
_entity_poly.pdbx_strand_id
1 'polypeptide(L)'
;MTSSDALRTTSQDGIALEDANIAREAYNIGILYFRSTNATREFLSEWVRVIEQDEKYWDQNAFNDLLRRDFRLGDDMHHFSSYGGRVKVGVLPVSSFCNGHTFFVQRMPETLKIDPYVVHATFQYAGTEGKRHRFRERKLWYDHPEYYTPEGGILTYDPDLPQELLDRGAYFGRKLDLPGTRGHFNLVNHQLRQLRQAFGVARALGRTLVMPKLVCGNDRWWAPHNGVIPGSSFQRPFACPLDHVIDVNVLVAAKYVDFREYSFLENERTPNSAKQNKAVVSVCDGGDAECGAGGKTVGPGTDSRGIRERLGSVPRTTRLHFTSMLDAFSGFSDASEDEEFRRFLNRIAGIWCCVAAPTGHIWYDLQWDVVPHVDKHNRRWDGEWEMKLGP
;
A
#
# COMPACT_ATOMS: atom_id res chain seq x y z
N MET A 1 -26.77 4.93 -12.75
CA MET A 1 -26.08 5.16 -11.47
C MET A 1 -24.59 5.00 -11.70
N THR A 2 -23.77 5.77 -11.00
CA THR A 2 -22.31 5.78 -11.15
C THR A 2 -21.65 5.76 -9.76
N SER A 3 -20.50 5.10 -9.64
CA SER A 3 -19.63 5.28 -8.48
C SER A 3 -18.96 6.67 -8.50
N SER A 4 -18.28 7.00 -7.40
CA SER A 4 -17.57 8.26 -7.25
C SER A 4 -16.21 8.06 -6.56
N ASP A 5 -15.27 8.93 -6.93
CA ASP A 5 -13.98 9.08 -6.25
C ASP A 5 -14.06 10.04 -5.04
N ALA A 6 -15.28 10.41 -4.61
CA ALA A 6 -15.49 11.15 -3.38
C ALA A 6 -14.90 10.41 -2.17
N LEU A 7 -14.24 11.16 -1.29
CA LEU A 7 -13.62 10.62 -0.08
C LEU A 7 -14.48 10.79 1.17
N ARG A 8 -15.61 11.49 1.03
CA ARG A 8 -16.65 11.74 2.02
C ARG A 8 -17.92 11.06 1.56
N THR A 9 -18.67 10.49 2.50
CA THR A 9 -20.04 10.05 2.24
C THR A 9 -21.04 10.99 2.88
N THR A 10 -22.14 11.23 2.16
CA THR A 10 -23.36 11.87 2.63
C THR A 10 -24.43 10.82 2.99
N SER A 11 -24.26 9.57 2.54
CA SER A 11 -25.07 8.41 2.95
C SER A 11 -24.41 7.69 4.13
N GLN A 12 -24.86 8.06 5.34
CA GLN A 12 -24.40 7.45 6.59
C GLN A 12 -24.95 6.03 6.82
N ASP A 13 -26.01 5.66 6.11
CA ASP A 13 -26.61 4.32 6.15
C ASP A 13 -26.05 3.37 5.07
N GLY A 14 -25.33 3.90 4.09
CA GLY A 14 -24.85 3.13 2.94
C GLY A 14 -25.93 2.66 1.98
N ILE A 15 -27.18 3.10 2.14
CA ILE A 15 -28.33 2.69 1.32
C ILE A 15 -28.76 3.85 0.42
N ALA A 16 -28.86 5.06 0.98
CA ALA A 16 -29.21 6.24 0.19
C ALA A 16 -28.14 6.54 -0.87
N LEU A 17 -28.56 7.13 -1.99
CA LEU A 17 -27.61 7.70 -2.94
C LEU A 17 -26.88 8.89 -2.31
N GLU A 18 -25.67 9.18 -2.77
CA GLU A 18 -25.00 10.40 -2.35
C GLU A 18 -25.80 11.64 -2.77
N ASP A 19 -25.69 12.72 -2.00
CA ASP A 19 -26.07 14.05 -2.44
C ASP A 19 -25.30 14.38 -3.73
N ALA A 20 -26.04 14.51 -4.82
CA ALA A 20 -25.51 14.71 -6.16
C ALA A 20 -24.86 16.08 -6.34
N ASN A 21 -25.15 17.06 -5.49
CA ASN A 21 -24.48 18.36 -5.52
C ASN A 21 -23.13 18.31 -4.79
N ILE A 22 -23.02 17.52 -3.73
CA ILE A 22 -21.78 17.34 -2.96
C ILE A 22 -20.83 16.36 -3.68
N ALA A 23 -21.36 15.24 -4.18
CA ALA A 23 -20.56 14.15 -4.77
C ALA A 23 -20.21 14.34 -6.26
N ARG A 24 -20.37 15.56 -6.80
CA ARG A 24 -20.10 15.88 -8.22
C ARG A 24 -18.63 16.10 -8.58
N GLU A 25 -17.74 16.10 -7.58
CA GLU A 25 -16.31 16.43 -7.75
C GLU A 25 -15.63 15.48 -8.74
N ALA A 26 -15.90 14.17 -8.66
CA ALA A 26 -15.45 13.18 -9.63
C ALA A 26 -16.39 11.95 -9.68
N TYR A 27 -17.13 11.80 -10.78
CA TYR A 27 -17.80 10.54 -11.08
C TYR A 27 -16.75 9.54 -11.57
N ASN A 28 -16.84 8.32 -11.06
CA ASN A 28 -15.92 7.24 -11.38
C ASN A 28 -16.63 6.20 -12.24
N ILE A 29 -15.98 5.74 -13.30
CA ILE A 29 -16.55 4.78 -14.27
C ILE A 29 -16.29 3.31 -13.91
N GLY A 30 -15.71 3.03 -12.74
CA GLY A 30 -15.39 1.68 -12.28
C GLY A 30 -16.62 0.83 -11.94
N ILE A 31 -17.72 1.46 -11.52
CA ILE A 31 -19.00 0.81 -11.28
C ILE A 31 -20.12 1.65 -11.91
N LEU A 32 -20.77 1.08 -12.92
CA LEU A 32 -21.84 1.72 -13.65
C LEU A 32 -23.05 0.80 -13.73
N TYR A 33 -24.23 1.38 -13.52
CA TYR A 33 -25.50 0.70 -13.73
C TYR A 33 -26.40 1.53 -14.64
N PHE A 34 -26.77 0.96 -15.78
CA PHE A 34 -27.59 1.61 -16.80
C PHE A 34 -28.95 0.92 -16.91
N ARG A 35 -30.02 1.72 -16.88
CA ARG A 35 -31.33 1.26 -17.33
C ARG A 35 -31.37 1.33 -18.85
N SER A 36 -31.78 0.24 -19.52
CA SER A 36 -31.78 0.16 -20.99
C SER A 36 -32.93 0.96 -21.63
N THR A 37 -32.84 2.29 -21.57
CA THR A 37 -33.76 3.21 -22.26
C THR A 37 -33.15 3.73 -23.56
N ASN A 38 -33.96 4.25 -24.49
CA ASN A 38 -33.46 4.86 -25.72
C ASN A 38 -32.47 6.00 -25.44
N ALA A 39 -32.82 6.90 -24.50
CA ALA A 39 -31.95 8.00 -24.11
C ALA A 39 -30.61 7.53 -23.52
N THR A 40 -30.61 6.48 -22.71
CA THR A 40 -29.37 5.90 -22.16
C THR A 40 -28.51 5.26 -23.25
N ARG A 41 -29.11 4.56 -24.22
CA ARG A 41 -28.38 3.97 -25.34
C ARG A 41 -27.73 5.05 -26.22
N GLU A 42 -28.47 6.12 -26.52
CA GLU A 42 -27.94 7.27 -27.26
C GLU A 42 -26.77 7.94 -26.52
N PHE A 43 -26.91 8.17 -25.22
CA PHE A 43 -25.83 8.70 -24.38
C PHE A 43 -24.58 7.82 -24.44
N LEU A 44 -24.74 6.49 -24.32
CA LEU A 44 -23.62 5.55 -24.39
C LEU A 44 -22.96 5.55 -25.77
N SER A 45 -23.75 5.59 -26.85
CA SER A 45 -23.23 5.70 -28.21
C SER A 45 -22.44 7.00 -28.42
N GLU A 46 -22.90 8.13 -27.86
CA GLU A 46 -22.15 9.39 -27.92
C GLU A 46 -20.86 9.31 -27.13
N TRP A 47 -20.88 8.68 -25.95
CA TRP A 47 -19.67 8.47 -25.15
C TRP A 47 -18.62 7.64 -25.91
N VAL A 48 -19.02 6.50 -26.50
CA VAL A 48 -18.14 5.66 -27.34
C VAL A 48 -17.58 6.48 -28.52
N ARG A 49 -18.43 7.20 -29.23
CA ARG A 49 -18.00 8.03 -30.37
C ARG A 49 -16.96 9.08 -29.96
N VAL A 50 -17.13 9.70 -28.78
CA VAL A 50 -16.22 10.74 -28.29
C VAL A 50 -14.85 10.15 -27.92
N ILE A 51 -14.81 8.99 -27.26
CA ILE A 51 -13.53 8.35 -26.88
C ILE A 51 -12.80 7.73 -28.07
N GLU A 52 -13.52 7.28 -29.10
CA GLU A 52 -12.91 6.74 -30.33
C GLU A 52 -12.35 7.84 -31.25
N GLN A 53 -12.76 9.09 -31.07
CA GLN A 53 -12.27 10.23 -31.87
C GLN A 53 -10.90 10.76 -31.42
N ASP A 54 -10.53 10.54 -30.16
CA ASP A 54 -9.26 10.99 -29.60
C ASP A 54 -8.73 9.97 -28.59
N GLU A 55 -7.70 9.21 -28.98
CA GLU A 55 -7.04 8.21 -28.12
C GLU A 55 -6.45 8.82 -26.84
N LYS A 56 -6.23 10.14 -26.79
CA LYS A 56 -5.74 10.84 -25.59
C LYS A 56 -6.87 11.27 -24.68
N TYR A 57 -8.12 11.23 -25.13
CA TYR A 57 -9.23 11.64 -24.33
C TYR A 57 -9.65 10.51 -23.39
N TRP A 58 -9.23 10.64 -22.13
CA TRP A 58 -9.51 9.65 -21.10
C TRP A 58 -11.02 9.40 -20.96
N ASP A 59 -11.43 8.13 -21.01
CA ASP A 59 -12.82 7.67 -20.98
C ASP A 59 -13.63 8.23 -19.80
N GLN A 60 -13.03 8.31 -18.60
CA GLN A 60 -13.65 8.91 -17.43
C GLN A 60 -13.91 10.41 -17.61
N ASN A 61 -12.98 11.14 -18.23
CA ASN A 61 -13.18 12.57 -18.49
C ASN A 61 -14.31 12.78 -19.51
N ALA A 62 -14.30 12.00 -20.60
CA ALA A 62 -15.37 12.02 -21.60
C ALA A 62 -16.75 11.74 -20.98
N PHE A 63 -16.83 10.75 -20.10
CA PHE A 63 -18.05 10.44 -19.37
C PHE A 63 -18.51 11.60 -18.47
N ASN A 64 -17.58 12.16 -17.68
CA ASN A 64 -17.87 13.28 -16.77
C ASN A 64 -18.34 14.51 -17.54
N ASP A 65 -17.71 14.87 -18.66
CA ASP A 65 -18.07 16.04 -19.46
C ASP A 65 -19.46 15.89 -20.09
N LEU A 66 -19.77 14.71 -20.63
CA LEU A 66 -21.11 14.41 -21.13
C LEU A 66 -22.17 14.48 -20.03
N LEU A 67 -21.87 13.97 -18.83
CA LEU A 67 -22.77 14.07 -17.69
C LEU A 67 -22.97 15.50 -17.19
N ARG A 68 -21.96 16.36 -17.31
CA ARG A 68 -21.97 17.74 -16.80
C ARG A 68 -22.64 18.74 -17.74
N ARG A 69 -22.69 18.48 -19.06
CA ARG A 69 -23.16 19.42 -20.10
C ARG A 69 -24.51 20.08 -19.79
N ASP A 70 -25.46 19.33 -19.22
CA ASP A 70 -26.81 19.81 -18.91
C ASP A 70 -27.23 19.46 -17.47
N PHE A 71 -26.29 19.55 -16.52
CA PHE A 71 -26.55 19.19 -15.12
C PHE A 71 -27.72 19.99 -14.54
N ARG A 72 -28.76 19.29 -14.08
CA ARG A 72 -29.89 19.86 -13.34
C ARG A 72 -30.17 19.01 -12.11
N LEU A 73 -29.85 19.56 -10.93
CA LEU A 73 -30.11 18.90 -9.67
C LEU A 73 -31.61 18.66 -9.48
N GLY A 74 -31.98 17.46 -9.00
CA GLY A 74 -33.36 17.14 -8.64
C GLY A 74 -33.72 17.67 -7.26
N ASP A 75 -35.03 17.79 -7.00
CA ASP A 75 -35.55 18.34 -5.73
C ASP A 75 -35.17 17.50 -4.50
N ASP A 76 -34.89 16.20 -4.68
CA ASP A 76 -34.47 15.30 -3.61
C ASP A 76 -32.96 15.35 -3.32
N MET A 77 -32.19 16.17 -4.06
CA MET A 77 -30.72 16.29 -3.97
C MET A 77 -29.91 15.02 -4.27
N HIS A 78 -30.53 13.85 -4.37
CA HIS A 78 -29.89 12.54 -4.54
C HIS A 78 -29.75 12.13 -6.01
N HIS A 79 -30.39 12.87 -6.91
CA HIS A 79 -30.25 12.69 -8.33
C HIS A 79 -30.09 14.01 -9.07
N PHE A 80 -29.61 13.91 -10.31
CA PHE A 80 -29.62 15.00 -11.26
C PHE A 80 -30.05 14.51 -12.64
N SER A 81 -30.57 15.41 -13.44
CA SER A 81 -30.82 15.17 -14.86
C SER A 81 -29.64 15.66 -15.69
N SER A 82 -29.36 14.96 -16.77
CA SER A 82 -28.29 15.24 -17.73
C SER A 82 -28.76 14.91 -19.16
N TYR A 83 -27.91 15.16 -20.15
CA TYR A 83 -28.13 14.83 -21.55
C TYR A 83 -29.46 15.40 -22.09
N GLY A 84 -29.61 16.72 -21.99
CA GLY A 84 -30.87 17.42 -22.31
C GLY A 84 -32.04 17.06 -21.39
N GLY A 85 -31.78 16.63 -20.16
CA GLY A 85 -32.80 16.21 -19.19
C GLY A 85 -33.36 14.80 -19.42
N ARG A 86 -32.81 14.05 -20.39
CA ARG A 86 -33.32 12.73 -20.80
C ARG A 86 -32.71 11.57 -20.01
N VAL A 87 -31.60 11.83 -19.31
CA VAL A 87 -30.92 10.84 -18.48
C VAL A 87 -30.96 11.30 -17.03
N LYS A 88 -31.56 10.50 -16.15
CA LYS A 88 -31.55 10.68 -14.70
C LYS A 88 -30.38 9.90 -14.09
N VAL A 89 -29.55 10.57 -13.30
CA VAL A 89 -28.32 10.01 -12.74
C VAL A 89 -28.35 10.10 -11.22
N GLY A 90 -27.96 9.01 -10.57
CA GLY A 90 -27.73 8.94 -9.13
C GLY A 90 -26.30 8.47 -8.86
N VAL A 91 -25.72 8.96 -7.78
CA VAL A 91 -24.34 8.64 -7.36
C VAL A 91 -24.41 7.61 -6.24
N LEU A 92 -23.72 6.48 -6.43
CA LEU A 92 -23.72 5.38 -5.47
C LEU A 92 -22.95 5.79 -4.20
N PRO A 93 -23.42 5.36 -3.00
CA PRO A 93 -22.78 5.72 -1.74
C PRO A 93 -21.37 5.13 -1.63
N VAL A 94 -20.36 5.96 -1.37
CA VAL A 94 -18.96 5.50 -1.25
C VAL A 94 -18.71 4.69 0.03
N SER A 95 -19.67 4.69 0.95
CA SER A 95 -19.71 3.81 2.13
C SER A 95 -20.07 2.36 1.81
N SER A 96 -20.79 2.09 0.71
CA SER A 96 -21.18 0.72 0.30
C SER A 96 -20.67 0.30 -1.08
N PHE A 97 -20.37 1.26 -1.95
CA PHE A 97 -19.71 1.08 -3.25
C PHE A 97 -18.33 1.72 -3.18
N CYS A 98 -17.50 1.19 -2.29
CA CYS A 98 -16.28 1.83 -1.87
C CYS A 98 -15.28 1.94 -3.01
N ASN A 99 -14.69 3.13 -3.12
CA ASN A 99 -13.44 3.33 -3.82
C ASN A 99 -12.26 2.84 -2.95
N GLY A 100 -11.06 2.81 -3.52
CA GLY A 100 -9.94 2.19 -2.80
C GLY A 100 -9.46 3.00 -1.60
N HIS A 101 -9.64 4.33 -1.58
CA HIS A 101 -9.27 5.12 -0.42
C HIS A 101 -10.24 4.90 0.76
N THR A 102 -11.55 5.00 0.50
CA THR A 102 -12.61 4.81 1.50
C THR A 102 -12.56 3.42 2.14
N PHE A 103 -12.27 2.37 1.36
CA PHE A 103 -12.15 1.01 1.89
C PHE A 103 -10.79 0.70 2.53
N PHE A 104 -9.69 0.87 1.78
CA PHE A 104 -8.38 0.34 2.19
C PHE A 104 -7.63 1.27 3.15
N VAL A 105 -7.87 2.58 3.08
CA VAL A 105 -7.16 3.58 3.90
C VAL A 105 -8.03 4.09 5.04
N GLN A 106 -9.21 4.64 4.72
CA GLN A 106 -10.08 5.26 5.72
C GLN A 106 -10.80 4.24 6.61
N ARG A 107 -10.94 2.98 6.16
CA ARG A 107 -11.76 1.97 6.83
C ARG A 107 -13.19 2.50 7.08
N MET A 108 -13.74 3.18 6.07
CA MET A 108 -15.01 3.88 6.16
C MET A 108 -16.15 2.90 6.50
N PRO A 109 -16.29 1.73 5.85
CA PRO A 109 -17.35 0.79 6.19
C PRO A 109 -17.24 0.26 7.63
N GLU A 110 -16.03 0.02 8.12
CA GLU A 110 -15.81 -0.40 9.51
C GLU A 110 -16.22 0.69 10.51
N THR A 111 -15.95 1.96 10.19
CA THR A 111 -16.32 3.11 11.04
C THR A 111 -17.84 3.30 11.08
N LEU A 112 -18.50 3.16 9.93
CA LEU A 112 -19.95 3.31 9.78
C LEU A 112 -20.73 2.04 10.13
N LYS A 113 -20.04 0.91 10.34
CA LYS A 113 -20.63 -0.41 10.56
C LYS A 113 -21.56 -0.84 9.42
N ILE A 114 -21.09 -0.64 8.19
CA ILE A 114 -21.78 -1.00 6.95
C ILE A 114 -21.03 -2.17 6.32
N ASP A 115 -21.78 -3.16 5.81
CA ASP A 115 -21.26 -4.19 4.94
C ASP A 115 -21.30 -3.69 3.48
N PRO A 116 -20.14 -3.42 2.86
CA PRO A 116 -20.13 -2.87 1.50
C PRO A 116 -20.56 -3.92 0.48
N TYR A 117 -21.35 -3.49 -0.51
CA TYR A 117 -21.77 -4.32 -1.65
C TYR A 117 -20.63 -4.58 -2.62
N VAL A 118 -19.81 -3.54 -2.87
CA VAL A 118 -18.72 -3.60 -3.85
C VAL A 118 -17.54 -2.78 -3.34
N VAL A 119 -16.34 -3.29 -3.57
CA VAL A 119 -15.08 -2.55 -3.39
C VAL A 119 -14.36 -2.54 -4.73
N HIS A 120 -14.03 -1.35 -5.25
CA HIS A 120 -13.21 -1.20 -6.44
C HIS A 120 -11.94 -0.42 -6.10
N ALA A 121 -10.79 -0.88 -6.63
CA ALA A 121 -9.50 -0.28 -6.33
C ALA A 121 -9.23 0.92 -7.27
N THR A 122 -9.64 2.11 -6.81
CA THR A 122 -9.11 3.43 -7.21
C THR A 122 -8.26 4.01 -6.05
N PHE A 123 -7.54 5.13 -6.24
CA PHE A 123 -6.60 5.67 -5.21
C PHE A 123 -5.47 4.73 -4.75
N GLN A 124 -5.14 3.73 -5.56
CA GLN A 124 -4.02 2.80 -5.34
C GLN A 124 -2.83 3.13 -6.25
N TYR A 125 -1.68 2.63 -5.87
CA TYR A 125 -0.42 2.77 -6.60
C TYR A 125 -0.04 1.43 -7.25
N ALA A 126 1.08 1.41 -7.98
CA ALA A 126 1.63 0.18 -8.56
C ALA A 126 0.70 -0.61 -9.53
N GLY A 127 -0.20 0.08 -10.23
CA GLY A 127 -1.00 -0.50 -11.32
C GLY A 127 -1.81 -1.74 -10.91
N THR A 128 -1.92 -2.72 -11.81
CA THR A 128 -2.70 -3.96 -11.58
C THR A 128 -2.16 -4.80 -10.42
N GLU A 129 -0.84 -4.87 -10.24
CA GLU A 129 -0.24 -5.65 -9.15
C GLU A 129 -0.52 -4.99 -7.78
N GLY A 130 -0.47 -3.66 -7.70
CA GLY A 130 -0.90 -2.93 -6.50
C GLY A 130 -2.38 -3.15 -6.19
N LYS A 131 -3.27 -3.04 -7.20
CA LYS A 131 -4.70 -3.36 -7.05
C LYS A 131 -4.90 -4.77 -6.47
N ARG A 132 -4.27 -5.78 -7.08
CA ARG A 132 -4.36 -7.17 -6.61
C ARG A 132 -3.87 -7.32 -5.18
N HIS A 133 -2.74 -6.69 -4.85
CA HIS A 133 -2.19 -6.73 -3.50
C HIS A 133 -3.12 -6.10 -2.46
N ARG A 134 -3.77 -4.96 -2.75
CA ARG A 134 -4.78 -4.35 -1.86
C ARG A 134 -5.90 -5.30 -1.48
N PHE A 135 -6.45 -6.01 -2.48
CA PHE A 135 -7.49 -7.00 -2.23
C PHE A 135 -6.98 -8.20 -1.44
N ARG A 136 -5.73 -8.63 -1.67
CA ARG A 136 -5.09 -9.68 -0.84
C ARG A 136 -4.92 -9.24 0.61
N GLU A 137 -4.41 -8.04 0.86
CA GLU A 137 -4.25 -7.47 2.22
C GLU A 137 -5.56 -7.47 3.01
N ARG A 138 -6.72 -7.35 2.34
CA ARG A 138 -8.04 -7.42 2.95
C ARG A 138 -8.76 -8.77 2.79
N LYS A 139 -8.06 -9.81 2.30
CA LYS A 139 -8.56 -11.18 2.08
C LYS A 139 -9.75 -11.27 1.12
N LEU A 140 -9.90 -10.27 0.24
CA LEU A 140 -10.94 -10.15 -0.77
C LEU A 140 -10.53 -10.72 -2.13
N TRP A 141 -9.24 -10.95 -2.35
CA TRP A 141 -8.76 -11.60 -3.57
C TRP A 141 -8.77 -13.12 -3.39
N TYR A 142 -9.24 -13.83 -4.42
CA TYR A 142 -9.14 -15.28 -4.48
C TYR A 142 -7.84 -15.69 -5.16
N ASP A 143 -7.03 -16.47 -4.46
CA ASP A 143 -5.88 -17.16 -5.00
C ASP A 143 -6.07 -18.68 -4.91
N HIS A 144 -5.42 -19.41 -5.81
CA HIS A 144 -5.40 -20.87 -5.76
C HIS A 144 -4.60 -21.40 -4.56
N PRO A 145 -4.83 -22.64 -4.11
CA PRO A 145 -4.20 -23.19 -2.90
C PRO A 145 -2.67 -23.07 -2.87
N GLU A 146 -1.99 -23.15 -4.02
CA GLU A 146 -0.53 -23.07 -4.14
C GLU A 146 0.03 -21.74 -3.63
N TYR A 147 -0.77 -20.66 -3.72
CA TYR A 147 -0.41 -19.37 -3.15
C TYR A 147 -0.17 -19.45 -1.64
N TYR A 148 -0.96 -20.28 -0.95
CA TYR A 148 -0.95 -20.44 0.50
C TYR A 148 0.04 -21.48 1.02
N THR A 149 0.70 -22.21 0.12
CA THR A 149 1.69 -23.25 0.43
C THR A 149 3.00 -23.02 -0.34
N PRO A 150 3.73 -21.92 -0.08
CA PRO A 150 4.97 -21.65 -0.79
C PRO A 150 6.02 -22.75 -0.53
N GLU A 151 6.61 -23.28 -1.60
CA GLU A 151 7.58 -24.39 -1.54
C GLU A 151 8.84 -24.05 -0.72
N GLY A 152 9.27 -22.78 -0.78
CA GLY A 152 10.41 -22.25 -0.01
C GLY A 152 10.16 -22.20 1.50
N GLY A 153 8.91 -22.40 1.94
CA GLY A 153 8.50 -22.10 3.31
C GLY A 153 8.34 -20.61 3.54
N ILE A 154 7.95 -20.26 4.77
CA ILE A 154 7.57 -18.89 5.11
C ILE A 154 8.53 -18.30 6.14
N LEU A 155 8.83 -17.02 5.97
CA LEU A 155 9.50 -16.17 6.95
C LEU A 155 8.54 -15.08 7.44
N THR A 156 8.52 -14.87 8.75
CA THR A 156 7.77 -13.81 9.45
C THR A 156 8.65 -13.17 10.51
N TYR A 157 8.26 -12.00 10.99
CA TYR A 157 8.88 -11.39 12.16
C TYR A 157 7.88 -10.52 12.92
N ASP A 158 8.18 -10.27 14.20
CA ASP A 158 7.50 -9.27 15.01
C ASP A 158 8.08 -7.89 14.67
N PRO A 159 7.30 -6.95 14.09
CA PRO A 159 7.80 -5.62 13.79
C PRO A 159 8.05 -4.83 15.07
N ASP A 160 9.25 -4.28 15.20
CA ASP A 160 9.57 -3.32 16.24
C ASP A 160 9.02 -1.93 15.83
N LEU A 161 8.15 -1.36 16.66
CA LEU A 161 7.55 -0.06 16.40
C LEU A 161 7.42 0.74 17.70
N PRO A 162 8.47 1.48 18.09
CA PRO A 162 8.46 2.28 19.32
C PRO A 162 7.30 3.27 19.36
N GLN A 163 6.65 3.37 20.52
CA GLN A 163 5.50 4.26 20.71
C GLN A 163 5.83 5.73 20.40
N GLU A 164 7.05 6.18 20.68
CA GLU A 164 7.50 7.53 20.35
C GLU A 164 7.45 7.83 18.84
N LEU A 165 7.76 6.84 17.99
CA LEU A 165 7.66 6.99 16.54
C LEU A 165 6.20 7.05 16.08
N LEU A 166 5.29 6.32 16.75
CA LEU A 166 3.86 6.39 16.48
C LEU A 166 3.31 7.77 16.84
N ASP A 167 3.62 8.26 18.05
CA ASP A 167 3.12 9.53 18.58
C ASP A 167 3.57 10.73 17.73
N ARG A 168 4.78 10.66 17.17
CA ARG A 168 5.38 11.72 16.36
C ARG A 168 5.28 11.49 14.86
N GLY A 169 4.74 10.35 14.43
CA GLY A 169 4.73 9.96 13.02
C GLY A 169 3.83 10.85 12.15
N ALA A 170 2.71 11.31 12.70
CA ALA A 170 1.70 12.06 11.97
C ALA A 170 1.90 13.58 12.07
N TYR A 171 1.68 14.27 10.94
CA TYR A 171 1.69 15.73 10.90
C TYR A 171 0.27 16.30 11.01
N PHE A 172 0.04 17.23 11.93
CA PHE A 172 -1.28 17.83 12.19
C PHE A 172 -1.40 19.31 11.84
N GLY A 173 -0.42 19.90 11.14
CA GLY A 173 -0.47 21.31 10.74
C GLY A 173 -1.29 21.57 9.46
N ARG A 174 -1.32 22.84 9.03
CA ARG A 174 -2.15 23.28 7.88
C ARG A 174 -1.49 23.07 6.51
N LYS A 175 -0.16 23.06 6.44
CA LYS A 175 0.60 22.93 5.19
C LYS A 175 1.87 22.13 5.46
N LEU A 176 1.99 20.97 4.83
CA LEU A 176 3.10 20.05 5.06
C LEU A 176 4.35 20.52 4.31
N ASP A 177 5.39 20.88 5.05
CA ASP A 177 6.75 21.17 4.57
C ASP A 177 7.71 20.03 4.92
N LEU A 178 8.98 20.13 4.48
CA LEU A 178 10.00 19.11 4.75
C LEU A 178 10.22 18.84 6.26
N PRO A 179 10.34 19.86 7.13
CA PRO A 179 10.39 19.63 8.58
C PRO A 179 9.15 18.89 9.10
N GLY A 180 7.95 19.26 8.64
CA GLY A 180 6.69 18.62 9.01
C GLY A 180 6.59 17.16 8.58
N THR A 181 7.31 16.73 7.54
CA THR A 181 7.36 15.32 7.11
C THR A 181 8.33 14.46 7.91
N ARG A 182 9.22 15.05 8.71
CA ARG A 182 10.29 14.29 9.40
C ARG A 182 9.76 13.15 10.26
N GLY A 183 8.69 13.40 11.02
CA GLY A 183 8.05 12.38 11.85
C GLY A 183 7.58 11.16 11.05
N HIS A 184 6.95 11.40 9.91
CA HIS A 184 6.51 10.34 9.00
C HIS A 184 7.68 9.51 8.48
N PHE A 185 8.75 10.17 8.02
CA PHE A 185 9.92 9.47 7.49
C PHE A 185 10.66 8.71 8.59
N ASN A 186 10.82 9.26 9.79
CA ASN A 186 11.41 8.52 10.91
C ASN A 186 10.64 7.22 11.21
N LEU A 187 9.30 7.31 11.26
CA LEU A 187 8.42 6.17 11.47
C LEU A 187 8.54 5.11 10.35
N VAL A 188 8.50 5.54 9.08
CA VAL A 188 8.56 4.61 7.95
C VAL A 188 9.96 4.04 7.75
N ASN A 189 11.01 4.86 7.87
CA ASN A 189 12.41 4.45 7.74
C ASN A 189 12.79 3.36 8.77
N HIS A 190 12.29 3.48 10.02
CA HIS A 190 12.48 2.45 11.04
C HIS A 190 11.93 1.08 10.61
N GLN A 191 10.75 1.07 10.00
CA GLN A 191 10.14 -0.15 9.46
C GLN A 191 10.86 -0.64 8.20
N LEU A 192 11.33 0.28 7.34
CA LEU A 192 12.08 -0.06 6.14
C LEU A 192 13.43 -0.71 6.44
N ARG A 193 14.11 -0.30 7.53
CA ARG A 193 15.34 -0.96 8.01
C ARG A 193 15.09 -2.43 8.35
N GLN A 194 14.01 -2.73 9.06
CA GLN A 194 13.62 -4.10 9.38
C GLN A 194 13.22 -4.89 8.13
N LEU A 195 12.46 -4.25 7.24
CA LEU A 195 12.02 -4.87 5.99
C LEU A 195 13.21 -5.20 5.07
N ARG A 196 14.22 -4.32 4.97
CA ARG A 196 15.49 -4.60 4.28
C ARG A 196 16.10 -5.88 4.82
N GLN A 197 16.27 -5.98 6.13
CA GLN A 197 16.90 -7.15 6.76
C GLN A 197 16.09 -8.42 6.52
N ALA A 198 14.77 -8.34 6.63
CA ALA A 198 13.87 -9.44 6.32
C ALA A 198 13.97 -9.91 4.86
N PHE A 199 14.10 -8.99 3.88
CA PHE A 199 14.37 -9.35 2.48
C PHE A 199 15.70 -10.07 2.32
N GLY A 200 16.75 -9.59 3.00
CA GLY A 200 18.08 -10.22 2.98
C GLY A 200 18.06 -11.66 3.49
N VAL A 201 17.46 -11.88 4.67
CA VAL A 201 17.30 -13.23 5.25
C VAL A 201 16.42 -14.13 4.37
N ALA A 202 15.29 -13.61 3.88
CA ALA A 202 14.39 -14.36 3.00
C ALA A 202 15.11 -14.81 1.72
N ARG A 203 15.90 -13.92 1.10
CA ARG A 203 16.72 -14.25 -0.07
C ARG A 203 17.82 -15.26 0.27
N ALA A 204 18.54 -15.07 1.38
CA ALA A 204 19.64 -15.96 1.77
C ALA A 204 19.18 -17.40 2.02
N LEU A 205 17.97 -17.58 2.55
CA LEU A 205 17.37 -18.89 2.87
C LEU A 205 16.42 -19.43 1.79
N GLY A 206 16.09 -18.65 0.77
CA GLY A 206 15.09 -19.01 -0.25
C GLY A 206 13.68 -19.19 0.33
N ARG A 207 13.28 -18.33 1.28
CA ARG A 207 11.96 -18.36 1.94
C ARG A 207 11.07 -17.25 1.42
N THR A 208 9.76 -17.49 1.39
CA THR A 208 8.75 -16.46 1.10
C THR A 208 8.57 -15.54 2.31
N LEU A 209 8.74 -14.24 2.11
CA LEU A 209 8.55 -13.23 3.16
C LEU A 209 7.06 -12.86 3.29
N VAL A 210 6.48 -13.06 4.47
CA VAL A 210 5.21 -12.41 4.82
C VAL A 210 5.54 -10.99 5.24
N MET A 211 5.04 -10.02 4.48
CA MET A 211 5.29 -8.60 4.72
C MET A 211 4.71 -8.17 6.07
N PRO A 212 5.34 -7.23 6.80
CA PRO A 212 4.75 -6.68 8.01
C PRO A 212 3.52 -5.83 7.68
N LYS A 213 2.66 -5.62 8.68
CA LYS A 213 1.63 -4.58 8.61
C LYS A 213 2.30 -3.23 8.83
N LEU A 214 2.51 -2.47 7.75
CA LEU A 214 3.15 -1.17 7.82
C LEU A 214 2.24 -0.12 8.45
N VAL A 215 2.86 0.86 9.11
CA VAL A 215 2.19 2.01 9.72
C VAL A 215 2.76 3.30 9.15
N CYS A 216 1.88 4.17 8.65
CA CYS A 216 2.26 5.47 8.10
C CYS A 216 1.66 6.59 8.94
N GLY A 217 2.42 7.66 9.14
CA GLY A 217 1.95 8.85 9.85
C GLY A 217 1.13 9.81 8.99
N ASN A 218 1.33 9.77 7.67
CA ASN A 218 0.68 10.66 6.70
C ASN A 218 0.26 9.83 5.51
N ASP A 219 -0.80 10.27 4.86
CA ASP A 219 -1.31 9.69 3.63
C ASP A 219 -0.30 9.84 2.48
N ARG A 220 -0.47 9.07 1.42
CA ARG A 220 0.21 9.27 0.14
C ARG A 220 -0.82 9.81 -0.85
N TRP A 221 -0.44 10.79 -1.65
CA TRP A 221 -1.31 11.32 -2.71
C TRP A 221 -0.50 11.76 -3.95
N TRP A 222 -1.12 12.26 -5.00
CA TRP A 222 -0.40 12.78 -6.19
C TRP A 222 -0.19 14.30 -6.17
N ALA A 223 -0.73 14.98 -5.16
CA ALA A 223 -0.64 16.44 -5.03
C ALA A 223 -0.29 16.82 -3.58
N PRO A 224 0.19 18.05 -3.34
CA PRO A 224 0.47 18.53 -2.00
C PRO A 224 -0.75 18.50 -1.08
N HIS A 225 -0.54 18.08 0.17
CA HIS A 225 -1.60 17.98 1.17
C HIS A 225 -1.06 18.24 2.58
N ASN A 226 -1.94 18.25 3.58
CA ASN A 226 -1.60 18.50 4.98
C ASN A 226 -1.42 17.20 5.79
N GLY A 227 -1.04 16.11 5.12
CA GLY A 227 -0.86 14.78 5.70
C GLY A 227 -2.09 13.85 5.60
N VAL A 228 -3.24 14.35 5.13
CA VAL A 228 -4.40 13.55 4.67
C VAL A 228 -4.86 14.05 3.30
N ILE A 229 -5.42 13.19 2.45
CA ILE A 229 -6.01 13.66 1.19
C ILE A 229 -7.20 14.58 1.49
N PRO A 230 -7.37 15.73 0.80
CA PRO A 230 -8.53 16.60 0.97
C PRO A 230 -9.85 15.84 0.87
N GLY A 231 -10.71 16.01 1.89
CA GLY A 231 -11.99 15.31 1.97
C GLY A 231 -11.92 13.91 2.59
N SER A 232 -10.75 13.37 2.91
CA SER A 232 -10.69 12.16 3.73
C SER A 232 -10.74 12.47 5.23
N SER A 233 -11.20 11.50 6.01
CA SER A 233 -11.21 11.56 7.48
C SER A 233 -10.89 10.19 8.06
N PHE A 234 -9.75 10.08 8.74
CA PHE A 234 -9.31 8.86 9.42
C PHE A 234 -8.27 9.20 10.49
N GLN A 235 -8.08 8.27 11.42
CA GLN A 235 -7.08 8.42 12.48
C GLN A 235 -5.67 8.18 11.95
N ARG A 236 -4.71 9.00 12.37
CA ARG A 236 -3.29 8.85 12.05
C ARG A 236 -2.47 8.75 13.34
N PRO A 237 -1.39 7.96 13.37
CA PRO A 237 -0.91 7.08 12.30
C PRO A 237 -1.89 5.92 12.00
N PHE A 238 -1.79 5.34 10.81
CA PHE A 238 -2.70 4.31 10.33
C PHE A 238 -1.95 3.14 9.72
N ALA A 239 -2.60 1.97 9.69
CA ALA A 239 -2.10 0.82 8.97
C ALA A 239 -2.11 1.11 7.46
N CYS A 240 -0.96 1.47 6.90
CA CYS A 240 -0.90 1.84 5.51
C CYS A 240 -0.69 0.61 4.62
N PRO A 241 -1.38 0.56 3.48
CA PRO A 241 -1.18 -0.44 2.45
C PRO A 241 0.27 -0.47 1.95
N LEU A 242 0.78 -1.66 1.58
CA LEU A 242 2.17 -1.82 1.16
C LEU A 242 2.59 -0.89 0.01
N ASP A 243 1.68 -0.66 -0.94
CA ASP A 243 1.93 0.18 -2.11
C ASP A 243 2.05 1.68 -1.79
N HIS A 244 1.83 2.09 -0.54
CA HIS A 244 2.16 3.45 -0.10
C HIS A 244 3.67 3.65 -0.01
N VAL A 245 4.42 2.60 0.35
CA VAL A 245 5.86 2.68 0.67
C VAL A 245 6.73 1.92 -0.33
N ILE A 246 6.21 0.82 -0.89
CA ILE A 246 6.94 -0.05 -1.82
C ILE A 246 6.28 -0.01 -3.20
N ASP A 247 7.06 0.08 -4.27
CA ASP A 247 6.58 -0.07 -5.64
C ASP A 247 6.26 -1.55 -5.92
N VAL A 248 5.06 -1.99 -5.53
CA VAL A 248 4.64 -3.42 -5.56
C VAL A 248 4.77 -4.04 -6.95
N ASN A 249 4.50 -3.30 -8.02
CA ASN A 249 4.68 -3.79 -9.39
C ASN A 249 6.15 -4.10 -9.72
N VAL A 250 7.08 -3.29 -9.21
CA VAL A 250 8.52 -3.51 -9.37
C VAL A 250 8.96 -4.70 -8.52
N LEU A 251 8.44 -4.81 -7.29
CA LEU A 251 8.70 -5.97 -6.41
C LEU A 251 8.24 -7.28 -7.05
N VAL A 252 7.02 -7.33 -7.59
CA VAL A 252 6.49 -8.51 -8.32
C VAL A 252 7.32 -8.82 -9.55
N ALA A 253 7.67 -7.82 -10.35
CA ALA A 253 8.45 -8.00 -11.58
C ALA A 253 9.89 -8.47 -11.29
N ALA A 254 10.48 -8.07 -10.17
CA ALA A 254 11.86 -8.41 -9.82
C ALA A 254 12.05 -9.91 -9.56
N LYS A 255 11.03 -10.61 -9.01
CA LYS A 255 11.10 -12.03 -8.61
C LYS A 255 12.34 -12.37 -7.77
N TYR A 256 12.85 -11.39 -7.02
CA TYR A 256 14.08 -11.52 -6.25
C TYR A 256 13.83 -12.27 -4.93
N VAL A 257 12.70 -11.96 -4.28
CA VAL A 257 12.17 -12.63 -3.09
C VAL A 257 10.67 -12.79 -3.28
N ASP A 258 10.17 -14.02 -3.09
CA ASP A 258 8.73 -14.25 -3.03
C ASP A 258 8.15 -13.62 -1.77
N PHE A 259 6.96 -13.02 -1.87
CA PHE A 259 6.33 -12.36 -0.75
C PHE A 259 4.83 -12.63 -0.64
N ARG A 260 4.27 -12.38 0.54
CA ARG A 260 2.84 -12.44 0.86
C ARG A 260 2.42 -11.21 1.66
N GLU A 261 1.15 -10.84 1.56
CA GLU A 261 0.54 -9.75 2.32
C GLU A 261 0.59 -9.98 3.84
N TYR A 262 0.50 -8.90 4.62
CA TYR A 262 0.54 -8.98 6.09
C TYR A 262 -0.57 -9.83 6.70
N SER A 263 -1.73 -9.92 6.03
CA SER A 263 -2.89 -10.68 6.49
C SER A 263 -2.85 -12.15 6.07
N PHE A 264 -1.75 -12.62 5.45
CA PHE A 264 -1.63 -13.97 4.94
C PHE A 264 -1.91 -15.02 6.02
N LEU A 265 -1.34 -14.89 7.22
CA LEU A 265 -1.58 -15.83 8.32
C LEU A 265 -2.98 -15.70 8.95
N GLU A 266 -3.66 -14.57 8.75
CA GLU A 266 -5.05 -14.33 9.17
C GLU A 266 -6.07 -14.83 8.13
N ASN A 267 -5.61 -15.25 6.96
CA ASN A 267 -6.47 -15.77 5.90
C ASN A 267 -6.88 -17.20 6.23
N GLU A 268 -8.18 -17.48 6.15
CA GLU A 268 -8.74 -18.82 6.43
C GLU A 268 -8.23 -19.87 5.44
N ARG A 269 -7.88 -19.45 4.21
CA ARG A 269 -7.31 -20.31 3.18
C ARG A 269 -5.87 -20.72 3.47
N THR A 270 -5.18 -20.01 4.37
CA THR A 270 -3.83 -20.39 4.79
C THR A 270 -3.89 -21.65 5.66
N PRO A 271 -3.19 -22.74 5.29
CA PRO A 271 -3.24 -23.98 6.05
C PRO A 271 -2.79 -23.82 7.50
N ASN A 272 -3.44 -24.55 8.42
CA ASN A 272 -3.09 -24.54 9.84
C ASN A 272 -1.65 -24.97 10.10
N SER A 273 -1.09 -25.84 9.26
CA SER A 273 0.33 -26.24 9.34
C SER A 273 1.27 -25.03 9.22
N ALA A 274 1.02 -24.11 8.28
CA ALA A 274 1.79 -22.87 8.13
C ALA A 274 1.59 -21.88 9.30
N LYS A 275 0.42 -21.93 9.96
CA LYS A 275 0.08 -21.06 11.10
C LYS A 275 0.68 -21.56 12.43
N GLN A 276 0.75 -22.87 12.64
CA GLN A 276 1.10 -23.46 13.94
C GLN A 276 2.54 -23.98 13.99
N ASN A 277 3.07 -24.55 12.91
CA ASN A 277 4.43 -25.08 12.88
C ASN A 277 5.45 -23.94 12.74
N LYS A 278 5.92 -23.40 13.86
CA LYS A 278 6.86 -22.28 13.90
C LYS A 278 8.19 -22.62 14.58
N ALA A 279 9.25 -22.08 14.00
CA ALA A 279 10.60 -22.02 14.51
C ALA A 279 10.86 -20.57 14.96
N VAL A 280 10.90 -20.33 16.26
CA VAL A 280 11.21 -18.99 16.79
C VAL A 280 12.72 -18.74 16.69
N VAL A 281 13.08 -17.57 16.19
CA VAL A 281 14.45 -17.08 16.05
C VAL A 281 14.59 -15.78 16.84
N SER A 282 15.65 -15.67 17.63
CA SER A 282 15.95 -14.44 18.36
C SER A 282 17.31 -13.91 17.93
N VAL A 283 17.40 -12.59 17.80
CA VAL A 283 18.65 -11.86 17.61
C VAL A 283 19.23 -11.65 19.01
N CYS A 284 20.44 -12.16 19.26
CA CYS A 284 21.06 -12.04 20.58
C CYS A 284 21.54 -10.62 20.83
N ASP A 285 21.63 -10.26 22.11
CA ASP A 285 22.44 -9.12 22.53
C ASP A 285 23.93 -9.53 22.54
N GLY A 286 24.82 -8.60 22.18
CA GLY A 286 26.27 -8.86 22.05
C GLY A 286 27.00 -9.33 23.33
N GLY A 287 26.29 -9.42 24.46
CA GLY A 287 26.80 -9.92 25.74
C GLY A 287 26.33 -11.34 26.12
N ASP A 288 25.46 -11.98 25.35
CA ASP A 288 24.92 -13.29 25.70
C ASP A 288 25.90 -14.43 25.37
N ALA A 289 26.44 -15.05 26.42
CA ALA A 289 27.35 -16.19 26.32
C ALA A 289 26.74 -17.44 25.64
N GLU A 290 25.40 -17.51 25.58
CA GLU A 290 24.66 -18.57 24.88
C GLU A 290 24.37 -18.23 23.41
N CYS A 291 24.78 -17.05 22.94
CA CYS A 291 24.55 -16.65 21.55
C CYS A 291 25.32 -17.56 20.58
N GLY A 292 24.59 -18.48 19.96
CA GLY A 292 25.14 -19.41 18.97
C GLY A 292 25.61 -20.75 19.51
N ALA A 293 25.34 -21.07 20.78
CA ALA A 293 25.77 -22.32 21.42
C ALA A 293 24.78 -23.50 21.27
N GLY A 294 23.68 -23.37 20.51
CA GLY A 294 22.78 -24.50 20.26
C GLY A 294 21.29 -24.20 20.04
N GLY A 295 20.91 -22.93 19.82
CA GLY A 295 19.55 -22.52 19.50
C GLY A 295 19.38 -22.02 18.06
N LYS A 296 18.13 -21.73 17.68
CA LYS A 296 17.80 -20.93 16.48
C LYS A 296 18.04 -19.46 16.79
N THR A 297 19.27 -19.09 17.15
CA THR A 297 19.64 -17.69 17.44
C THR A 297 20.61 -17.19 16.40
N VAL A 298 20.59 -15.89 16.15
CA VAL A 298 21.55 -15.21 15.28
C VAL A 298 22.21 -14.09 16.05
N GLY A 299 23.50 -13.88 15.81
CA GLY A 299 24.20 -12.74 16.38
C GLY A 299 23.77 -11.44 15.70
N PRO A 300 23.99 -10.28 16.35
CA PRO A 300 23.71 -8.99 15.73
C PRO A 300 24.59 -8.80 14.48
N GLY A 301 24.00 -8.30 13.40
CA GLY A 301 24.67 -8.05 12.12
C GLY A 301 25.21 -9.32 11.44
N THR A 302 24.50 -10.45 11.53
CA THR A 302 24.92 -11.71 10.86
C THR A 302 24.83 -11.59 9.33
N ASP A 303 25.88 -12.00 8.61
CA ASP A 303 25.89 -11.99 7.14
C ASP A 303 25.13 -13.19 6.53
N SER A 304 24.98 -13.21 5.20
CA SER A 304 24.25 -14.30 4.52
C SER A 304 24.86 -15.69 4.72
N ARG A 305 26.18 -15.81 4.96
CA ARG A 305 26.81 -17.10 5.25
C ARG A 305 26.42 -17.59 6.64
N GLY A 306 26.55 -16.75 7.66
CA GLY A 306 26.15 -17.09 9.02
C GLY A 306 24.66 -17.38 9.15
N ILE A 307 23.80 -16.66 8.41
CA ILE A 307 22.37 -16.96 8.34
C ILE A 307 22.11 -18.35 7.78
N ARG A 308 22.77 -18.72 6.67
CA ARG A 308 22.61 -20.05 6.05
C ARG A 308 23.14 -21.17 6.95
N GLU A 309 24.28 -20.97 7.60
CA GLU A 309 24.87 -21.95 8.52
C GLU A 309 23.96 -22.24 9.72
N ARG A 310 23.35 -21.20 10.29
CA ARG A 310 22.52 -21.32 11.51
C ARG A 310 21.09 -21.77 11.23
N LEU A 311 20.49 -21.29 10.14
CA LEU A 311 19.05 -21.42 9.88
C LEU A 311 18.72 -22.23 8.63
N GLY A 312 19.71 -22.57 7.80
CA GLY A 312 19.52 -23.32 6.56
C GLY A 312 19.02 -24.76 6.77
N SER A 313 19.29 -25.35 7.93
CA SER A 313 18.81 -26.68 8.31
C SER A 313 17.34 -26.69 8.77
N VAL A 314 16.73 -25.51 9.01
CA VAL A 314 15.32 -25.44 9.42
C VAL A 314 14.44 -25.91 8.26
N PRO A 315 13.57 -26.92 8.45
CA PRO A 315 12.71 -27.44 7.39
C PRO A 315 11.85 -26.34 6.74
N ARG A 316 11.65 -26.41 5.42
CA ARG A 316 10.79 -25.47 4.68
C ARG A 316 9.32 -25.55 5.11
N THR A 317 8.89 -26.72 5.58
CA THR A 317 7.55 -26.94 6.16
C THR A 317 7.33 -26.22 7.50
N THR A 318 8.40 -25.74 8.14
CA THR A 318 8.34 -24.96 9.36
C THR A 318 8.49 -23.48 9.05
N ARG A 319 7.54 -22.66 9.53
CA ARG A 319 7.61 -21.20 9.45
C ARG A 319 8.76 -20.70 10.31
N LEU A 320 9.66 -19.93 9.71
CA LEU A 320 10.72 -19.25 10.43
C LEU A 320 10.18 -17.90 10.94
N HIS A 321 10.25 -17.66 12.24
CA HIS A 321 9.65 -16.50 12.87
C HIS A 321 10.66 -15.79 13.77
N PHE A 322 11.05 -14.58 13.39
CA PHE A 322 11.98 -13.78 14.15
C PHE A 322 11.25 -12.91 15.18
N THR A 323 11.72 -12.88 16.42
CA THR A 323 11.17 -11.98 17.46
C THR A 323 11.53 -10.51 17.25
N SER A 324 12.50 -10.24 16.38
CA SER A 324 12.86 -8.91 15.88
C SER A 324 13.65 -9.05 14.58
N MET A 325 13.54 -8.07 13.69
CA MET A 325 14.40 -7.94 12.51
C MET A 325 15.44 -6.83 12.64
N LEU A 326 15.51 -6.15 13.79
CA LEU A 326 16.59 -5.22 14.05
C LEU A 326 17.88 -6.00 14.24
N ASP A 327 18.92 -5.57 13.52
CA ASP A 327 20.25 -6.16 13.48
C ASP A 327 20.30 -7.67 13.22
N ALA A 328 19.27 -8.26 12.60
CA ALA A 328 19.27 -9.66 12.20
C ALA A 328 20.19 -9.94 11.00
N PHE A 329 20.44 -8.94 10.13
CA PHE A 329 21.15 -9.13 8.87
C PHE A 329 22.03 -7.94 8.49
N SER A 330 23.30 -8.18 8.18
CA SER A 330 24.26 -7.12 7.79
C SER A 330 24.49 -7.00 6.28
N GLY A 331 24.20 -8.04 5.49
CA GLY A 331 24.49 -8.06 4.06
C GLY A 331 24.89 -9.44 3.56
N PHE A 332 25.14 -9.55 2.26
CA PHE A 332 25.63 -10.78 1.66
C PHE A 332 27.15 -10.87 1.76
N SER A 333 27.65 -12.05 2.15
CA SER A 333 29.09 -12.30 2.27
C SER A 333 29.82 -12.28 0.91
N ASP A 334 29.09 -12.54 -0.17
CA ASP A 334 29.57 -12.40 -1.55
C ASP A 334 29.28 -10.99 -2.06
N ALA A 335 30.30 -10.31 -2.58
CA ALA A 335 30.19 -8.92 -2.99
C ALA A 335 29.23 -8.71 -4.17
N SER A 336 29.12 -9.68 -5.09
CA SER A 336 28.24 -9.59 -6.24
C SER A 336 26.77 -9.78 -5.83
N GLU A 337 26.50 -10.75 -4.95
CA GLU A 337 25.17 -10.94 -4.33
C GLU A 337 24.76 -9.70 -3.53
N ASP A 338 25.68 -9.08 -2.80
CA ASP A 338 25.38 -7.89 -2.00
C ASP A 338 25.07 -6.68 -2.90
N GLU A 339 25.84 -6.47 -3.96
CA GLU A 339 25.58 -5.40 -4.92
C GLU A 339 24.24 -5.61 -5.66
N GLU A 340 23.91 -6.84 -6.04
CA GLU A 340 22.59 -7.17 -6.61
C GLU A 340 21.47 -6.86 -5.61
N PHE A 341 21.64 -7.23 -4.34
CA PHE A 341 20.68 -6.94 -3.30
C PHE A 341 20.45 -5.44 -3.10
N ARG A 342 21.51 -4.64 -3.03
CA ARG A 342 21.41 -3.17 -2.93
C ARG A 342 20.69 -2.56 -4.13
N ARG A 343 21.01 -3.02 -5.35
CA ARG A 343 20.30 -2.59 -6.57
C ARG A 343 18.82 -2.97 -6.55
N PHE A 344 18.48 -4.15 -6.04
CA PHE A 344 17.10 -4.56 -5.84
C PHE A 344 16.35 -3.62 -4.88
N LEU A 345 16.92 -3.32 -3.72
CA LEU A 345 16.32 -2.42 -2.72
C LEU A 345 16.03 -1.03 -3.29
N ASN A 346 16.97 -0.47 -4.05
CA ASN A 346 16.80 0.84 -4.71
C ASN A 346 15.63 0.83 -5.70
N ARG A 347 15.43 -0.26 -6.44
CA ARG A 347 14.38 -0.34 -7.46
C ARG A 347 12.98 -0.38 -6.84
N ILE A 348 12.80 -1.09 -5.73
CA ILE A 348 11.48 -1.31 -5.11
C ILE A 348 11.03 -0.17 -4.19
N ALA A 349 11.94 0.75 -3.82
CA ALA A 349 11.60 1.87 -2.96
C ALA A 349 10.55 2.77 -3.64
N GLY A 350 9.44 3.00 -2.95
CA GLY A 350 8.33 3.80 -3.46
C GLY A 350 8.58 5.30 -3.34
N ILE A 351 7.61 6.05 -3.84
CA ILE A 351 7.58 7.51 -3.80
C ILE A 351 6.51 7.98 -2.81
N TRP A 352 6.85 8.95 -1.98
CA TRP A 352 5.90 9.64 -1.13
C TRP A 352 5.68 11.07 -1.64
N CYS A 353 4.43 11.50 -1.58
CA CYS A 353 3.99 12.77 -2.12
C CYS A 353 2.85 13.34 -1.27
N CYS A 354 2.82 14.65 -1.01
CA CYS A 354 3.84 15.66 -1.38
C CYS A 354 3.94 16.74 -0.32
N VAL A 355 5.15 17.29 -0.17
CA VAL A 355 5.33 18.57 0.51
C VAL A 355 4.81 19.71 -0.37
N ALA A 356 4.30 20.76 0.28
CA ALA A 356 3.63 21.89 -0.38
C ALA A 356 4.53 23.13 -0.54
N ALA A 357 5.73 23.12 0.04
CA ALA A 357 6.76 24.15 -0.16
C ALA A 357 8.13 23.62 0.33
N PRO A 358 9.15 23.48 -0.55
CA PRO A 358 9.00 23.47 -2.02
C PRO A 358 8.07 22.33 -2.44
N THR A 359 7.31 22.49 -3.53
CA THR A 359 6.47 21.39 -4.04
C THR A 359 7.38 20.29 -4.56
N GLY A 360 7.21 19.06 -4.07
CA GLY A 360 7.99 17.94 -4.54
C GLY A 360 7.66 16.63 -3.86
N HIS A 361 8.21 15.58 -4.45
CA HIS A 361 8.10 14.21 -3.96
C HIS A 361 9.38 13.82 -3.23
N ILE A 362 9.26 12.97 -2.21
CA ILE A 362 10.40 12.36 -1.54
C ILE A 362 10.35 10.88 -1.86
N TRP A 363 11.49 10.30 -2.23
CA TRP A 363 11.58 8.85 -2.42
C TRP A 363 12.00 8.20 -1.11
N TYR A 364 11.34 7.10 -0.76
CA TYR A 364 11.84 6.26 0.31
C TYR A 364 13.19 5.67 -0.07
N ASP A 365 13.98 5.33 0.93
CA ASP A 365 15.28 4.73 0.75
C ASP A 365 15.42 3.58 1.73
N LEU A 366 15.46 2.34 1.23
CA LEU A 366 15.63 1.16 2.07
C LEU A 366 17.06 1.05 2.62
N GLN A 367 17.99 1.90 2.17
CA GLN A 367 19.38 1.96 2.59
C GLN A 367 19.69 3.25 3.38
N TRP A 368 18.68 3.99 3.84
CA TRP A 368 18.83 5.30 4.51
C TRP A 368 19.84 5.31 5.69
N ASP A 369 20.01 4.20 6.41
CA ASP A 369 20.93 4.04 7.55
C ASP A 369 22.26 3.37 7.18
N VAL A 370 22.50 3.04 5.91
CA VAL A 370 23.74 2.43 5.43
C VAL A 370 24.66 3.52 4.91
N VAL A 371 25.85 3.69 5.50
CA VAL A 371 26.81 4.70 5.02
C VAL A 371 28.15 4.03 4.71
N PRO A 372 28.73 4.21 3.50
CA PRO A 372 28.18 4.95 2.36
C PRO A 372 27.19 4.12 1.54
N HIS A 373 26.27 4.78 0.83
CA HIS A 373 25.41 4.14 -0.18
C HIS A 373 25.09 5.06 -1.36
N VAL A 374 24.46 4.48 -2.39
CA VAL A 374 23.93 5.20 -3.56
C VAL A 374 22.45 4.91 -3.64
N ASP A 375 21.62 5.96 -3.75
CA ASP A 375 20.17 5.81 -3.79
C ASP A 375 19.62 5.52 -5.20
N LYS A 376 18.30 5.38 -5.30
CA LYS A 376 17.57 5.12 -6.56
C LYS A 376 17.86 6.12 -7.69
N HIS A 377 18.29 7.33 -7.35
CA HIS A 377 18.56 8.42 -8.30
C HIS A 377 20.05 8.63 -8.55
N ASN A 378 20.88 7.64 -8.20
CA ASN A 378 22.34 7.69 -8.31
C ASN A 378 23.00 8.80 -7.48
N ARG A 379 22.33 9.28 -6.42
CA ARG A 379 22.95 10.22 -5.48
C ARG A 379 23.77 9.44 -4.47
N ARG A 380 24.99 9.90 -4.23
CA ARG A 380 25.91 9.30 -3.25
C ARG A 380 25.67 9.92 -1.87
N TRP A 381 25.59 9.05 -0.88
CA TRP A 381 25.42 9.39 0.53
C TRP A 381 26.64 8.92 1.30
N ASP A 382 27.52 9.85 1.67
CA ASP A 382 28.72 9.59 2.49
C ASP A 382 28.52 10.01 3.97
N GLY A 383 27.29 10.35 4.36
CA GLY A 383 26.91 10.80 5.69
C GLY A 383 25.45 10.48 6.03
N GLU A 384 24.88 11.14 7.04
CA GLU A 384 23.49 10.92 7.45
C GLU A 384 22.52 11.21 6.29
N TRP A 385 21.57 10.30 6.09
CA TRP A 385 20.52 10.48 5.10
C TRP A 385 19.59 11.63 5.50
N GLU A 386 19.20 12.44 4.53
CA GLU A 386 18.23 13.51 4.73
C GLU A 386 17.12 13.45 3.66
N MET A 387 15.92 13.91 4.01
CA MET A 387 14.82 14.01 3.06
C MET A 387 15.19 14.99 1.95
N LYS A 388 15.22 14.51 0.70
CA LYS A 388 15.43 15.33 -0.50
C LYS A 388 14.25 15.23 -1.44
N LEU A 389 13.93 16.35 -2.09
CA LEU A 389 12.91 16.41 -3.12
C LEU A 389 13.47 15.95 -4.46
N GLY A 390 12.65 15.20 -5.19
CA GLY A 390 12.93 14.79 -6.57
C GLY A 390 14.04 13.74 -6.70
N PRO A 391 14.31 13.32 -7.96
CA PRO A 391 15.62 12.84 -8.38
C PRO A 391 16.70 13.89 -8.09
#